data_AF-A0AA41AQD2-F1
#
_entry.id   AF-A0AA41AQD2-F1
#
_cell.length_a   1.000
_cell.length_b   1.000
_cell.length_c   1.000
_cell.angle_alpha   90.00
_cell.angle_beta   90.00
_cell.angle_gamma   90.00
#
_symmetry.space_group_name_H-M   'P 1'
#
loop_
_entity.id
_entity.type
_entity.pdbx_description
1 polymer ?
#
loop_
_entity_poly.entity_id
_entity_poly.type
_entity_poly.pdbx_seq_one_letter_code
_entity_poly.pdbx_strand_id
1 'polypeptide(L)'
;MSVTIKYSGDKDATWAVFKGTTAELRSDIMDYFGMDPATQAGLSLSSIVTNATQIAHGKGLIATALGASVIEETTTEPAKPTDDPWAAASAAQSSGPWPGSASVTEPKKEDPNAYILGEIEKQTTVDGLKKLWAGNQSFFSDAGVMAAWKAKGKALQAAA
;
A
#
# COMPACT_ATOMS: atom_id res chain seq x y z
N MET A 1 21.25 -31.98 -1.57
CA MET A 1 20.17 -31.38 -0.74
C MET A 1 18.96 -31.15 -1.65
N SER A 2 17.74 -31.11 -1.11
CA SER A 2 16.53 -30.82 -1.89
C SER A 2 15.63 -29.81 -1.19
N VAL A 3 15.05 -28.89 -1.95
CA VAL A 3 14.07 -27.91 -1.49
C VAL A 3 12.81 -28.08 -2.32
N THR A 4 11.66 -28.14 -1.67
CA THR A 4 10.35 -28.24 -2.31
C THR A 4 9.52 -27.02 -1.92
N ILE A 5 8.97 -26.33 -2.91
CA ILE A 5 8.10 -25.15 -2.71
C ILE A 5 6.72 -25.47 -3.27
N LYS A 6 5.72 -25.53 -2.39
CA LYS A 6 4.31 -25.76 -2.75
C LYS A 6 3.57 -24.44 -2.96
N TYR A 7 2.73 -24.39 -3.99
CA TYR A 7 2.08 -23.14 -4.40
C TYR A 7 0.75 -22.89 -3.67
N SER A 8 0.18 -23.92 -3.05
CA SER A 8 -0.92 -23.77 -2.08
C SER A 8 -0.89 -24.91 -1.05
N GLY A 9 -1.76 -24.82 -0.05
CA GLY A 9 -1.95 -25.86 0.98
C GLY A 9 -2.83 -27.03 0.53
N ASP A 10 -3.38 -26.96 -0.69
CA ASP A 10 -4.33 -27.93 -1.20
C ASP A 10 -3.64 -29.24 -1.62
N LYS A 11 -4.41 -30.33 -1.67
CA LYS A 11 -3.88 -31.64 -2.06
C LYS A 11 -3.47 -31.69 -3.54
N ASP A 12 -4.15 -30.89 -4.37
CA ASP A 12 -3.90 -30.78 -5.82
C ASP A 12 -3.02 -29.58 -6.18
N ALA A 13 -2.39 -28.96 -5.17
CA ALA A 13 -1.48 -27.85 -5.36
C ALA A 13 -0.31 -28.27 -6.26
N THR A 14 0.11 -27.39 -7.16
CA THR A 14 1.35 -27.56 -7.90
C THR A 14 2.55 -27.22 -7.01
N TRP A 15 3.72 -27.78 -7.33
CA TRP A 15 4.96 -27.53 -6.60
C TRP A 15 6.18 -27.60 -7.51
N ALA A 16 7.23 -26.88 -7.11
CA ALA A 16 8.56 -26.99 -7.70
C ALA A 16 9.52 -27.73 -6.75
N VAL A 17 10.42 -28.53 -7.33
CA VAL A 17 11.46 -29.26 -6.58
C VAL A 17 12.82 -28.90 -7.15
N PHE A 18 13.69 -28.41 -6.28
CA PHE A 18 15.07 -28.04 -6.59
C PHE A 18 16.01 -29.02 -5.90
N LYS A 19 17.07 -29.45 -6.59
CA LYS A 19 18.05 -30.42 -6.06
C LYS A 19 19.46 -29.96 -6.41
N GLY A 20 20.34 -29.96 -5.41
CA GLY A 20 21.73 -29.57 -5.61
C GLY A 20 22.45 -29.25 -4.31
N THR A 21 23.53 -28.49 -4.44
CA THR A 21 24.26 -27.82 -3.36
C THR A 21 23.54 -26.55 -2.92
N THR A 22 23.91 -25.99 -1.77
CA THR A 22 23.33 -24.74 -1.26
C THR A 22 23.49 -23.57 -2.23
N ALA A 23 24.62 -23.49 -2.95
CA ALA A 23 24.89 -22.42 -3.90
C ALA A 23 24.04 -22.55 -5.17
N GLU A 24 23.91 -23.76 -5.71
CA GLU A 24 23.04 -24.04 -6.87
C GLU A 24 21.58 -23.77 -6.51
N LEU A 25 21.10 -24.30 -5.39
CA LEU A 25 19.73 -24.07 -4.92
C LEU A 25 19.41 -22.58 -4.75
N ARG A 26 20.40 -21.78 -4.31
CA ARG A 26 20.24 -20.34 -4.18
C ARG A 26 19.99 -19.70 -5.54
N SER A 27 20.83 -20.00 -6.53
CA SER A 27 20.72 -19.46 -7.89
C SER A 27 19.44 -19.93 -8.56
N ASP A 28 19.15 -21.23 -8.52
CA ASP A 28 18.01 -21.84 -9.20
C ASP A 28 16.67 -21.31 -8.68
N ILE A 29 16.54 -21.13 -7.36
CA ILE A 29 15.32 -20.60 -6.77
C ILE A 29 15.15 -19.12 -7.14
N MET A 30 16.23 -18.32 -7.17
CA MET A 30 16.15 -16.92 -7.58
C MET A 30 15.72 -16.79 -9.03
N ASP A 31 16.37 -17.52 -9.93
CA ASP A 31 16.06 -17.52 -11.36
C ASP A 31 14.61 -17.97 -11.62
N TYR A 32 14.21 -19.11 -11.05
CA TYR A 32 12.88 -19.68 -11.25
C TYR A 32 11.73 -18.76 -10.78
N PHE A 33 11.91 -18.06 -9.65
CA PHE A 33 10.88 -17.16 -9.11
C PHE A 33 11.00 -15.71 -9.59
N GLY A 34 12.04 -15.38 -10.37
CA GLY A 34 12.30 -14.02 -10.86
C GLY A 34 12.72 -13.07 -9.74
N MET A 35 13.49 -13.55 -8.76
CA MET A 35 13.99 -12.73 -7.66
C MET A 35 15.30 -12.05 -8.05
N ASP A 36 15.41 -10.74 -7.85
CA ASP A 36 16.65 -10.00 -8.10
C ASP A 36 17.75 -10.42 -7.10
N PRO A 37 18.88 -10.99 -7.57
CA PRO A 37 19.99 -11.39 -6.72
C PRO A 37 20.53 -10.28 -5.82
N ALA A 38 20.50 -9.02 -6.26
CA ALA A 38 20.98 -7.89 -5.49
C ALA A 38 20.15 -7.67 -4.22
N THR A 39 18.83 -7.81 -4.32
CA THR A 39 17.91 -7.69 -3.18
C THR A 39 17.99 -8.87 -2.21
N GLN A 40 18.52 -10.00 -2.66
CA GLN A 40 18.64 -11.23 -1.87
C GLN A 40 20.07 -11.45 -1.32
N ALA A 41 20.96 -10.48 -1.50
CA ALA A 41 22.32 -10.54 -0.98
C ALA A 41 22.33 -10.62 0.56
N GLY A 42 23.18 -11.48 1.13
CA GLY A 42 23.30 -11.66 2.58
C GLY A 42 22.19 -12.46 3.27
N LEU A 43 21.08 -12.77 2.58
CA LEU A 43 20.02 -13.60 3.15
C LEU A 43 20.45 -15.07 3.30
N SER A 44 19.92 -15.78 4.29
CA SER A 44 20.11 -17.23 4.36
C SER A 44 19.28 -17.93 3.27
N LEU A 45 19.64 -19.18 2.96
CA LEU A 45 18.84 -19.99 2.02
C LEU A 45 17.39 -20.15 2.51
N SER A 46 17.15 -20.26 3.83
CA SER A 46 15.79 -20.36 4.37
C SER A 46 14.97 -19.10 4.10
N SER A 47 15.55 -17.91 4.23
CA SER A 47 14.87 -16.65 3.93
C SER A 47 14.50 -16.54 2.45
N ILE A 48 15.39 -16.98 1.56
CA ILE A 48 15.13 -17.01 0.12
C ILE A 48 13.99 -17.98 -0.20
N VAL A 49 13.97 -19.16 0.43
CA VAL A 49 12.88 -20.13 0.28
C VAL A 49 11.55 -19.55 0.77
N THR A 50 11.56 -18.81 1.88
CA THR A 50 10.37 -18.10 2.38
C THR A 50 9.88 -17.05 1.38
N ASN A 51 10.78 -16.22 0.84
CA ASN A 51 10.43 -15.20 -0.16
C ASN A 51 9.85 -15.84 -1.43
N ALA A 52 10.49 -16.89 -1.94
CA ALA A 52 10.00 -17.66 -3.08
C ALA A 52 8.61 -18.26 -2.84
N THR A 53 8.35 -18.76 -1.63
CA THR A 53 7.03 -19.29 -1.26
C THR A 53 5.96 -18.20 -1.26
N GLN A 54 6.28 -17.00 -0.76
CA GLN A 54 5.36 -15.85 -0.80
C GLN A 54 5.04 -15.43 -2.24
N ILE A 55 6.03 -15.41 -3.12
CA ILE A 55 5.83 -15.13 -4.55
C ILE A 55 4.91 -16.19 -5.18
N ALA A 56 5.12 -17.47 -4.89
CA ALA A 56 4.30 -18.56 -5.40
C ALA A 56 2.83 -18.41 -5.00
N HIS A 57 2.57 -18.13 -3.72
CA HIS A 57 1.22 -17.96 -3.18
C HIS A 57 0.56 -16.69 -3.72
N GLY A 58 1.32 -15.59 -3.77
CA GLY A 58 0.85 -14.30 -4.30
C GLY A 58 0.42 -14.40 -5.76
N LYS A 59 1.22 -15.05 -6.62
CA LYS A 59 0.87 -15.27 -8.04
C LYS A 59 -0.44 -16.05 -8.18
N GLY A 60 -0.61 -17.12 -7.40
CA GLY A 60 -1.84 -17.92 -7.40
C GLY A 60 -3.07 -17.11 -6.96
N LEU A 61 -2.93 -16.30 -5.90
CA LEU A 61 -4.01 -15.44 -5.40
C LEU A 61 -4.41 -14.36 -6.42
N ILE A 62 -3.44 -13.68 -7.03
CA ILE A 62 -3.72 -12.61 -8.01
C ILE A 62 -4.41 -13.21 -9.25
N ALA A 63 -3.91 -14.34 -9.76
CA ALA A 63 -4.51 -15.00 -10.91
C ALA A 63 -5.95 -15.46 -10.64
N THR A 64 -6.20 -16.06 -9.48
CA THR A 64 -7.53 -16.61 -9.14
C THR A 64 -8.53 -15.56 -8.68
N ALA A 65 -8.12 -14.58 -7.88
CA ALA A 65 -9.01 -13.56 -7.32
C ALA A 65 -9.30 -12.41 -8.28
N LEU A 66 -8.34 -12.05 -9.14
CA LEU A 66 -8.45 -10.90 -10.05
C LEU A 66 -8.55 -11.29 -11.53
N GLY A 67 -8.50 -12.59 -11.84
CA GLY A 67 -8.52 -13.08 -13.23
C GLY A 67 -7.28 -12.67 -14.03
N ALA A 68 -6.19 -12.33 -13.34
CA ALA A 68 -4.96 -11.89 -13.98
C ALA A 68 -4.22 -13.06 -14.65
N SER A 69 -3.55 -12.78 -15.75
CA SER A 69 -2.66 -13.72 -16.43
C SER A 69 -1.23 -13.20 -16.41
N VAL A 70 -0.25 -14.10 -16.32
CA VAL A 70 1.16 -13.76 -16.51
C VAL A 70 1.38 -13.37 -17.97
N ILE A 71 2.00 -12.22 -18.20
CA ILE A 71 2.41 -11.73 -19.52
C ILE A 71 3.93 -11.57 -19.47
N GLU A 72 4.62 -11.84 -20.57
CA GLU A 72 6.04 -11.57 -20.69
C GLU A 72 6.32 -10.08 -20.48
N GLU A 73 7.30 -9.79 -19.62
CA GLU A 73 7.81 -8.44 -19.47
C GLU A 73 8.61 -8.10 -20.71
N THR A 74 7.94 -7.47 -21.68
CA THR A 74 8.64 -6.74 -22.73
C THR A 74 9.25 -5.52 -22.06
N THR A 75 10.57 -5.51 -21.90
CA THR A 75 11.35 -4.33 -21.50
C THR A 75 11.24 -3.26 -22.58
N THR A 76 10.04 -2.73 -22.75
CA THR A 76 9.81 -1.44 -23.35
C THR A 76 9.88 -0.51 -22.15
N GLU A 77 11.06 0.04 -21.90
CA GLU A 77 11.17 1.24 -21.08
C GLU A 77 10.05 2.18 -21.56
N PRO A 78 9.11 2.59 -20.67
CA PRO A 78 8.00 3.43 -21.09
C PRO A 78 8.62 4.65 -21.77
N ALA A 79 8.33 4.86 -23.05
CA ALA A 79 8.81 6.03 -23.76
C ALA A 79 8.46 7.24 -22.89
N LYS A 80 9.49 7.97 -22.43
CA LYS A 80 9.31 9.13 -21.57
C LYS A 80 8.25 10.02 -22.23
N PRO A 81 7.08 10.23 -21.61
CA PRO A 81 6.04 11.05 -22.21
C PRO A 81 6.66 12.40 -22.56
N THR A 82 6.68 12.74 -23.85
CA THR A 82 7.30 13.98 -24.33
C THR A 82 6.55 15.20 -23.79
N ASP A 83 5.26 15.01 -23.50
CA ASP A 83 4.41 15.90 -22.74
C ASP A 83 3.84 15.10 -21.56
N ASP A 84 4.44 15.27 -20.39
CA ASP A 84 3.87 14.72 -19.17
C ASP A 84 2.69 15.61 -18.72
N PRO A 85 1.42 15.15 -18.84
CA PRO A 85 0.27 15.92 -18.39
C PRO A 85 0.30 16.18 -16.87
N TRP A 86 1.09 15.40 -16.10
CA TRP A 86 1.35 15.63 -14.68
C TRP A 86 2.35 16.77 -14.42
N ALA A 87 3.32 16.98 -15.33
CA ALA A 87 4.21 18.13 -15.27
C ALA A 87 3.45 19.44 -15.59
N ALA A 88 2.52 19.42 -16.54
CA ALA A 88 1.64 20.55 -16.83
C ALA A 88 0.68 20.88 -15.66
N ALA A 89 0.15 19.86 -14.98
CA ALA A 89 -0.67 20.04 -13.78
C ALA A 89 0.12 20.67 -12.62
N SER A 90 1.39 20.30 -12.47
CA SER A 90 2.29 20.85 -11.45
C SER A 90 2.71 22.30 -11.74
N ALA A 91 2.87 22.66 -13.02
CA ALA A 91 3.19 24.02 -13.45
C ALA A 91 1.99 24.98 -13.33
N ALA A 92 0.77 24.50 -13.59
CA ALA A 92 -0.46 25.29 -13.51
C ALA A 92 -0.86 25.72 -12.08
N GLN A 93 -0.25 25.14 -11.03
CA GLN A 93 -0.47 25.54 -9.64
C GLN A 93 0.36 26.77 -9.20
N SER A 94 1.24 27.30 -10.06
CA SER A 94 2.21 28.33 -9.64
C SER A 94 1.76 29.79 -9.82
N SER A 95 0.60 30.06 -10.41
CA SER A 95 0.14 31.46 -10.57
C SER A 95 -1.38 31.58 -10.75
N GLY A 96 -2.14 31.62 -9.66
CA GLY A 96 -3.56 31.97 -9.68
C GLY A 96 -4.20 32.02 -8.29
N PRO A 97 -5.04 33.02 -7.98
CA PRO A 97 -5.39 33.42 -6.61
C PRO A 97 -6.57 32.61 -6.07
N TRP A 98 -6.37 31.32 -5.81
CA TRP A 98 -7.31 30.50 -5.04
C TRP A 98 -6.64 30.01 -3.75
N PRO A 99 -7.26 30.23 -2.58
CA PRO A 99 -6.60 29.99 -1.31
C PRO A 99 -6.60 28.50 -0.98
N GLY A 100 -5.41 27.91 -0.79
CA GLY A 100 -5.26 26.75 0.10
C GLY A 100 -4.44 25.55 -0.37
N SER A 101 -3.73 25.61 -1.49
CA SER A 101 -2.72 24.59 -1.83
C SER A 101 -1.58 24.66 -0.80
N ALA A 102 -1.59 23.77 0.18
CA ALA A 102 -0.53 23.68 1.18
C ALA A 102 0.70 23.03 0.55
N SER A 103 1.75 23.83 0.42
CA SER A 103 3.12 23.40 0.20
C SER A 103 3.46 22.26 1.17
N VAL A 104 3.92 21.12 0.65
CA VAL A 104 4.49 20.04 1.47
C VAL A 104 5.78 20.58 2.07
N THR A 105 5.60 21.17 3.25
CA THR A 105 6.69 21.44 4.17
C THR A 105 7.06 20.08 4.76
N GLU A 106 8.30 19.67 4.51
CA GLU A 106 9.18 18.87 5.38
C GLU A 106 8.50 18.15 6.56
N PRO A 107 8.68 16.82 6.74
CA PRO A 107 7.79 15.95 7.51
C PRO A 107 7.57 16.50 8.92
N LYS A 108 6.49 17.25 9.07
CA LYS A 108 6.10 17.87 10.32
C LYS A 108 5.37 16.80 11.10
N LYS A 109 6.10 16.20 12.04
CA LYS A 109 5.64 15.41 13.20
C LYS A 109 4.15 15.08 13.11
N GLU A 110 3.83 13.88 12.62
CA GLU A 110 2.46 13.40 12.44
C GLU A 110 1.63 13.76 13.69
N ASP A 111 0.67 14.66 13.51
CA ASP A 111 -0.27 14.98 14.57
C ASP A 111 -1.06 13.69 14.83
N PRO A 112 -0.98 13.08 16.03
CA PRO A 112 -1.66 11.83 16.34
C PRO A 112 -3.18 11.94 16.15
N ASN A 113 -3.72 13.15 16.02
CA ASN A 113 -5.13 13.44 15.83
C ASN A 113 -5.51 13.76 14.35
N ALA A 114 -4.57 13.74 13.40
CA ALA A 114 -4.85 14.06 12.00
C ALA A 114 -5.93 13.16 11.39
N TYR A 115 -5.96 11.88 11.78
CA TYR A 115 -6.97 10.94 11.34
C TYR A 115 -8.38 11.31 11.84
N ILE A 116 -8.54 11.59 13.15
CA ILE A 116 -9.88 11.86 13.73
C ILE A 116 -10.44 13.20 13.24
N LEU A 117 -9.58 14.19 12.99
CA LEU A 117 -9.99 15.49 12.45
C LEU A 117 -10.55 15.35 11.03
N GLY A 118 -9.89 14.56 10.17
CA GLY A 118 -10.40 14.25 8.82
C GLY A 118 -11.71 13.46 8.86
N GLU A 119 -11.87 12.53 9.80
CA GLU A 119 -13.11 11.75 9.94
C GLU A 119 -14.29 12.60 10.44
N ILE A 120 -14.04 13.61 11.29
CA ILE A 120 -15.05 14.60 11.70
C ILE A 120 -15.53 15.41 10.49
N GLU A 121 -14.62 15.86 9.62
CA GLU A 121 -14.96 16.66 8.45
C GLU A 121 -15.81 15.90 7.42
N LYS A 122 -15.63 14.59 7.30
CA LYS A 122 -16.40 13.72 6.40
C LYS A 122 -17.82 13.44 6.88
N GLN A 123 -18.15 13.68 8.14
CA GLN A 123 -19.49 13.41 8.64
C GLN A 123 -20.51 14.39 8.05
N THR A 124 -21.58 13.83 7.50
CA THR A 124 -22.70 14.57 6.91
C THR A 124 -23.97 14.54 7.76
N THR A 125 -23.98 13.77 8.86
CA THR A 125 -25.14 13.62 9.74
C THR A 125 -24.73 13.69 11.22
N VAL A 126 -25.63 14.21 12.05
CA VAL A 126 -25.43 14.32 13.51
C VAL A 126 -25.28 12.94 14.16
N ASP A 127 -25.99 11.92 13.67
CA ASP A 127 -25.87 10.56 14.18
C ASP A 127 -24.55 9.89 13.79
N GLY A 128 -24.01 10.18 12.60
CA GLY A 128 -22.65 9.77 12.21
C GLY A 128 -21.58 10.38 13.13
N LEU A 129 -21.75 11.65 13.49
CA LEU A 129 -20.86 12.37 14.40
C LEU A 129 -20.88 11.79 15.84
N LYS A 130 -22.04 11.33 16.33
CA LYS A 130 -22.18 10.67 17.64
C LYS A 130 -21.56 9.27 17.65
N LYS A 131 -21.73 8.50 16.58
CA LYS A 131 -21.09 7.17 16.42
C LYS A 131 -19.58 7.29 16.35
N LEU A 132 -19.08 8.28 15.62
CA LEU A 132 -17.64 8.58 15.53
C LEU A 132 -17.05 8.92 16.90
N TRP A 133 -17.75 9.72 17.71
CA TRP A 133 -17.34 10.03 19.08
C TRP A 133 -17.30 8.79 19.98
N ALA A 134 -18.34 7.96 19.94
CA ALA A 134 -18.43 6.76 20.78
C ALA A 134 -17.32 5.73 20.47
N GLY A 135 -16.91 5.60 19.20
CA GLY A 135 -15.86 4.67 18.79
C GLY A 135 -14.43 5.17 18.99
N ASN A 136 -14.23 6.47 19.22
CA ASN A 136 -12.90 7.10 19.20
C ASN A 136 -12.64 7.99 20.42
N GLN A 137 -13.27 7.71 21.57
CA GLN A 137 -13.24 8.55 22.77
C GLN A 137 -11.84 8.98 23.23
N SER A 138 -10.82 8.11 23.03
CA SER A 138 -9.42 8.42 23.35
C SER A 138 -8.91 9.69 22.68
N PHE A 139 -9.29 9.93 21.42
CA PHE A 139 -8.86 11.08 20.62
C PHE A 139 -9.59 12.38 20.99
N PHE A 140 -10.75 12.28 21.65
CA PHE A 140 -11.53 13.44 22.11
C PHE A 140 -11.07 13.99 23.45
N SER A 141 -10.01 13.42 24.03
CA SER A 141 -9.29 14.02 25.17
C SER A 141 -8.56 15.30 24.75
N ASP A 142 -8.28 15.45 23.45
CA ASP A 142 -7.66 16.64 22.88
C ASP A 142 -8.67 17.77 22.65
N ALA A 143 -8.28 18.99 23.04
CA ALA A 143 -9.14 20.16 22.95
C ALA A 143 -9.41 20.58 21.49
N GLY A 144 -8.47 20.35 20.56
CA GLY A 144 -8.61 20.65 19.15
C GLY A 144 -9.61 19.72 18.45
N VAL A 145 -9.57 18.42 18.77
CA VAL A 145 -10.53 17.43 18.25
C VAL A 145 -11.95 17.72 18.75
N MET A 146 -12.11 18.08 20.03
CA MET A 146 -13.40 18.51 20.56
C MET A 146 -13.92 19.80 19.91
N ALA A 147 -13.05 20.76 19.60
CA ALA A 147 -13.45 21.99 18.93
C ALA A 147 -13.95 21.73 17.51
N ALA A 148 -13.22 20.90 16.73
CA ALA A 148 -13.62 20.50 15.38
C ALA A 148 -14.96 19.75 15.37
N TRP A 149 -15.16 18.83 16.32
CA TRP A 149 -16.41 18.08 16.47
C TRP A 149 -17.59 18.97 16.84
N LYS A 150 -17.42 19.89 17.79
CA LYS A 150 -18.48 20.86 18.15
C LYS A 150 -18.82 21.79 16.98
N ALA A 151 -17.81 22.26 16.24
CA ALA A 151 -18.00 23.11 15.06
C ALA A 151 -18.78 22.39 13.97
N LYS A 152 -18.43 21.12 13.67
CA LYS A 152 -19.13 20.30 12.69
C LYS A 152 -20.55 19.95 13.14
N GLY A 153 -20.75 19.59 14.41
CA GLY A 153 -22.08 19.35 14.98
C GLY A 153 -23.00 20.57 14.86
N LYS A 154 -22.47 21.77 15.13
CA LYS A 154 -23.21 23.03 14.97
C LYS A 154 -23.54 23.32 13.49
N ALA A 155 -22.59 23.08 12.58
CA ALA A 155 -22.81 23.25 11.14
C ALA A 155 -23.90 22.30 10.61
N LEU A 156 -23.90 21.04 11.06
CA LEU A 156 -24.90 20.04 10.66
C LEU A 156 -26.29 20.30 11.29
N GLN A 157 -26.34 20.88 12.49
CA GLN A 157 -27.60 21.32 13.10
C GLN A 157 -28.17 22.59 12.47
N ALA A 158 -27.33 23.47 11.93
CA ALA A 158 -27.76 24.66 11.21
C ALA A 158 -28.18 24.36 9.75
N ALA A 159 -27.76 23.22 9.22
CA ALA A 159 -28.08 22.73 7.88
C ALA A 159 -29.26 21.73 7.85
N ALA A 160 -29.84 21.41 9.02
CA ALA A 160 -31.04 20.60 9.19
C ALA A 160 -32.23 21.50 9.51
#